data_AF-A0A2C9V5P7-F1
#
_entry.id   AF-A0A2C9V5P7-F1
#
_cell.length_a   1.000
_cell.length_b   1.000
_cell.length_c   1.000
_cell.angle_alpha   90.00
_cell.angle_beta   90.00
_cell.angle_gamma   90.00
#
_symmetry.space_group_name_H-M   'P 1'
#
loop_
_entity.id
_entity.type
_entity.pdbx_description
1 polymer ?
#
loop_
_entity_poly.entity_id
_entity_poly.type
_entity_poly.pdbx_seq_one_letter_code
_entity_poly.pdbx_strand_id
1 'polypeptide(L)'
;MHTPTFGETRRVLEREREYWMGNLGEIEEIEKWVSPASASTNRTMPILSLNHVSFVCKSVPESVKFYEDVLGFVLIKRPSSFNFEGAWLFNYGVGIHLLESDKAPLKKGAINPKDNHISFQCSDMDLVVRKLEEKNIEYVTAVVEEGGITVDQLFFHDPDGYMVEICNCQNLPVLPLSSCPLKLPKANGNLPSPATYYGKRSWEMACSGGVASLMMENLVVDMMDISI
;
A
#
# COMPACT_ATOMS: atom_id res chain seq x y z
N MET A 1 10.76 -3.78 -37.72
CA MET A 1 10.51 -3.70 -36.27
C MET A 1 9.99 -2.29 -36.00
N HIS A 2 8.69 -2.13 -35.79
CA HIS A 2 8.07 -0.83 -35.55
C HIS A 2 8.04 -0.57 -34.05
N THR A 3 8.67 0.51 -33.63
CA THR A 3 8.49 1.13 -32.31
C THR A 3 7.13 1.82 -32.30
N PRO A 4 6.23 1.54 -31.33
CA PRO A 4 4.97 2.26 -31.24
C PRO A 4 5.24 3.71 -30.88
N THR A 5 4.47 4.62 -31.48
CA THR A 5 4.57 6.06 -31.19
C THR A 5 3.66 6.43 -30.03
N PHE A 6 4.05 7.46 -29.28
CA PHE A 6 3.41 8.02 -28.07
C PHE A 6 1.87 8.22 -28.17
N GLY A 7 1.30 8.26 -29.38
CA GLY A 7 -0.14 8.38 -29.62
C GLY A 7 -0.94 7.07 -29.50
N GLU A 8 -0.33 5.89 -29.62
CA GLU A 8 -1.03 4.60 -29.53
C GLU A 8 -1.29 4.18 -28.09
N THR A 9 -0.38 4.50 -27.17
CA THR A 9 -0.56 4.29 -25.72
C THR A 9 -1.76 5.06 -25.17
N ARG A 10 -2.03 6.25 -25.72
CA ARG A 10 -3.14 7.12 -25.28
C ARG A 10 -4.53 6.58 -25.68
N ARG A 11 -4.63 5.78 -26.75
CA ARG A 11 -5.91 5.23 -27.23
C ARG A 11 -6.35 3.95 -26.51
N VAL A 12 -5.43 3.27 -25.82
CA VAL A 12 -5.79 2.14 -24.94
C VAL A 12 -6.42 2.66 -23.65
N LEU A 13 -5.88 3.76 -23.09
CA LEU A 13 -6.34 4.38 -21.85
C LEU A 13 -7.77 4.95 -21.91
N GLU A 14 -8.26 5.37 -23.09
CA GLU A 14 -9.63 5.89 -23.22
C GLU A 14 -10.71 4.80 -23.22
N ARG A 15 -10.37 3.56 -23.59
CA ARG A 15 -11.34 2.46 -23.71
C ARG A 15 -11.66 1.78 -22.39
N GLU A 16 -10.85 2.01 -21.34
CA GLU A 16 -11.07 1.45 -20.00
C GLU A 16 -11.75 2.43 -19.02
N ARG A 17 -11.94 3.69 -19.43
CA ARG A 17 -12.66 4.71 -18.64
C ARG A 17 -14.11 4.35 -18.35
N GLU A 18 -14.74 3.53 -19.21
CA GLU A 18 -16.13 3.07 -19.03
C GLU A 18 -16.28 1.94 -18.00
N TYR A 19 -15.20 1.35 -17.49
CA TYR A 19 -15.26 0.17 -16.61
C TYR A 19 -15.31 0.49 -15.11
N TRP A 20 -15.14 1.75 -14.72
CA TRP A 20 -15.04 2.20 -13.32
C TRP A 20 -16.28 2.95 -12.80
N MET A 21 -17.33 3.08 -13.62
CA MET A 21 -18.60 3.63 -13.14
C MET A 21 -19.32 2.55 -12.31
N GLY A 22 -19.30 2.72 -10.98
CA GLY A 22 -20.06 1.91 -10.03
C GLY A 22 -21.52 1.80 -10.47
N ASN A 23 -21.99 0.57 -10.58
CA ASN A 23 -23.34 0.26 -11.04
C ASN A 23 -24.25 0.08 -9.82
N LEU A 24 -25.53 0.48 -9.90
CA LEU A 24 -26.52 0.34 -8.82
C LEU A 24 -26.63 -1.10 -8.25
N GLY A 25 -26.19 -2.10 -9.00
CA GLY A 25 -26.14 -3.50 -8.56
C GLY A 25 -25.11 -3.82 -7.47
N GLU A 26 -24.12 -2.96 -7.24
CA GLU A 26 -23.08 -3.18 -6.21
C GLU A 26 -23.65 -3.10 -4.78
N ILE A 27 -24.59 -2.18 -4.55
CA ILE A 27 -25.26 -2.01 -3.24
C ILE A 27 -26.11 -3.25 -2.91
N GLU A 28 -26.88 -3.78 -3.87
CA GLU A 28 -27.69 -5.00 -3.67
C GLU A 28 -26.84 -6.26 -3.45
N GLU A 29 -25.63 -6.31 -4.00
CA GLU A 29 -24.72 -7.43 -3.80
C GLU A 29 -24.07 -7.37 -2.41
N ILE A 30 -23.72 -6.18 -1.91
CA ILE A 30 -23.13 -5.99 -0.58
C ILE A 30 -24.08 -6.43 0.54
N GLU A 31 -25.38 -6.15 0.43
CA GLU A 31 -26.39 -6.57 1.41
C GLU A 31 -26.43 -8.10 1.61
N LYS A 32 -26.02 -8.90 0.61
CA LYS A 32 -25.93 -10.36 0.72
C LYS A 32 -24.79 -10.83 1.62
N TRP A 33 -23.75 -10.02 1.78
CA TRP A 33 -22.56 -10.35 2.59
C TRP A 33 -22.66 -9.81 4.02
N VAL A 34 -23.56 -8.85 4.28
CA VAL A 34 -23.75 -8.25 5.60
C VAL A 34 -24.75 -9.07 6.41
N SER A 35 -24.24 -9.86 7.37
CA SER A 35 -25.11 -10.59 8.31
C SER A 35 -25.80 -9.63 9.29
N PRO A 36 -27.05 -9.92 9.72
CA PRO A 36 -27.70 -9.17 10.79
C PRO A 36 -26.84 -9.21 12.06
N ALA A 37 -26.62 -8.06 12.68
CA ALA A 37 -25.82 -7.98 13.90
C ALA A 37 -26.40 -8.88 14.99
N SER A 38 -25.72 -9.98 15.32
CA SER A 38 -26.04 -10.76 16.52
C SER A 38 -25.45 -10.05 17.73
N ALA A 39 -26.22 -9.98 18.83
CA ALA A 39 -25.79 -9.42 20.11
C ALA A 39 -24.76 -10.35 20.78
N SER A 40 -23.58 -10.42 20.19
CA SER A 40 -22.39 -11.07 20.74
C SER A 40 -21.65 -10.05 21.61
N THR A 41 -21.21 -10.47 22.81
CA THR A 41 -20.35 -9.68 23.69
C THR A 41 -18.99 -9.50 23.02
N ASN A 42 -18.89 -8.39 22.28
CA ASN A 42 -17.88 -8.14 21.27
C ASN A 42 -16.51 -7.89 21.91
N ARG A 43 -15.76 -8.96 22.23
CA ARG A 43 -14.33 -8.83 22.54
C ARG A 43 -13.62 -8.46 21.25
N THR A 44 -13.28 -7.18 21.10
CA THR A 44 -12.53 -6.74 19.93
C THR A 44 -11.19 -7.46 19.89
N MET A 45 -10.78 -7.95 18.72
CA MET A 45 -9.45 -8.54 18.56
C MET A 45 -8.36 -7.53 18.94
N PRO A 46 -7.33 -7.94 19.72
CA PRO A 46 -6.25 -7.05 20.17
C PRO A 46 -5.20 -6.84 19.06
N ILE A 47 -5.66 -6.56 17.84
CA ILE A 47 -4.81 -6.28 16.67
C ILE A 47 -4.54 -4.77 16.65
N LEU A 48 -3.29 -4.39 16.40
CA LEU A 48 -2.84 -3.00 16.36
C LEU A 48 -2.84 -2.45 14.92
N SER A 49 -2.10 -3.11 14.03
CA SER A 49 -1.92 -2.70 12.62
C SER A 49 -1.43 -3.89 11.79
N LEU A 50 -1.39 -3.71 10.47
CA LEU A 50 -0.55 -4.54 9.60
C LEU A 50 0.90 -4.38 10.05
N ASN A 51 1.61 -5.49 10.23
CA ASN A 51 3.01 -5.48 10.66
C ASN A 51 3.96 -5.56 9.46
N HIS A 52 3.80 -6.57 8.62
CA HIS A 52 4.60 -6.75 7.42
C HIS A 52 3.84 -7.51 6.33
N VAL A 53 4.35 -7.41 5.12
CA VAL A 53 4.00 -8.28 3.98
C VAL A 53 5.20 -9.16 3.65
N SER A 54 4.93 -10.35 3.11
CA SER A 54 5.96 -11.33 2.81
C SER A 54 5.93 -11.69 1.32
N PHE A 55 7.07 -11.58 0.65
CA PHE A 55 7.24 -11.91 -0.77
C PHE A 55 8.33 -12.94 -0.97
N VAL A 56 8.05 -13.88 -1.87
CA VAL A 56 9.04 -14.86 -2.32
C VAL A 56 9.67 -14.29 -3.58
N CYS A 57 10.99 -14.10 -3.56
CA CYS A 57 11.73 -13.46 -4.63
C CYS A 57 12.81 -14.39 -5.21
N LYS A 58 13.20 -14.16 -6.46
CA LYS A 58 14.31 -14.89 -7.08
C LYS A 58 15.67 -14.38 -6.66
N SER A 59 15.77 -13.08 -6.37
CA SER A 59 17.03 -12.44 -6.02
C SER A 59 16.80 -11.40 -4.93
N VAL A 60 17.25 -11.72 -3.71
CA VAL A 60 17.16 -10.78 -2.60
C VAL A 60 17.84 -9.44 -2.92
N PRO A 61 19.06 -9.39 -3.49
CA PRO A 61 19.70 -8.13 -3.86
C PRO A 61 18.92 -7.28 -4.87
N GLU A 62 18.30 -7.91 -5.87
CA GLU A 62 17.50 -7.21 -6.89
C GLU A 62 16.24 -6.60 -6.27
N SER A 63 15.51 -7.38 -5.48
CA SER A 63 14.30 -6.93 -4.80
C SER A 63 14.62 -5.85 -3.76
N VAL A 64 15.68 -6.00 -2.96
CA VAL A 64 16.14 -4.96 -2.02
C VAL A 64 16.39 -3.64 -2.77
N LYS A 65 17.19 -3.68 -3.85
CA LYS A 65 17.50 -2.47 -4.63
C LYS A 65 16.25 -1.82 -5.20
N PHE A 66 15.29 -2.61 -5.69
CA PHE A 66 14.02 -2.08 -6.17
C PHE A 66 13.25 -1.35 -5.06
N TYR A 67 13.05 -2.01 -3.91
CA TYR A 67 12.26 -1.44 -2.81
C TYR A 67 12.92 -0.21 -2.21
N GLU A 68 14.25 -0.17 -2.13
CA GLU A 68 14.99 1.02 -1.68
C GLU A 68 14.90 2.17 -2.70
N ASP A 69 15.24 1.91 -3.97
CA ASP A 69 15.37 3.00 -4.94
C ASP A 69 14.00 3.56 -5.40
N VAL A 70 13.05 2.66 -5.66
CA VAL A 70 11.73 3.01 -6.22
C VAL A 70 10.82 3.48 -5.10
N LEU A 71 10.64 2.63 -4.09
CA LEU A 71 9.65 2.83 -3.02
C LEU A 71 10.23 3.47 -1.78
N GLY A 72 11.55 3.67 -1.67
CA GLY A 72 12.15 4.36 -0.52
C GLY A 72 12.15 3.54 0.76
N PHE A 73 12.02 2.22 0.69
CA PHE A 73 12.21 1.36 1.85
C PHE A 73 13.66 1.40 2.32
N VAL A 74 13.91 0.98 3.57
CA VAL A 74 15.26 0.90 4.13
C VAL A 74 15.53 -0.54 4.52
N LEU A 75 16.62 -1.13 4.05
CA LEU A 75 17.10 -2.42 4.53
C LEU A 75 17.46 -2.33 6.02
N ILE A 76 16.90 -3.24 6.83
CA ILE A 76 17.14 -3.30 8.28
C ILE A 76 17.77 -4.62 8.70
N LYS A 77 18.34 -4.63 9.91
CA LYS A 77 18.99 -5.81 10.48
C LYS A 77 17.99 -6.95 10.63
N ARG A 78 18.36 -8.13 10.12
CA ARG A 78 17.60 -9.37 10.28
C ARG A 78 17.89 -10.00 11.65
N PRO A 79 16.89 -10.62 12.32
CA PRO A 79 17.15 -11.52 13.44
C PRO A 79 18.16 -12.62 13.05
N SER A 80 19.13 -12.87 13.92
CA SER A 80 20.22 -13.82 13.67
C SER A 80 19.75 -15.29 13.64
N SER A 81 18.55 -15.58 14.13
CA SER A 81 17.95 -16.92 14.16
C SER A 81 17.41 -17.40 12.80
N PHE A 82 17.38 -16.54 11.78
CA PHE A 82 16.91 -16.90 10.44
C PHE A 82 18.04 -17.51 9.61
N ASN A 83 17.89 -18.80 9.27
CA ASN A 83 18.88 -19.60 8.53
C ASN A 83 18.55 -19.75 7.03
N PHE A 84 17.87 -18.77 6.43
CA PHE A 84 17.55 -18.73 5.00
C PHE A 84 18.05 -17.43 4.37
N GLU A 85 18.23 -17.44 3.05
CA GLU A 85 18.55 -16.23 2.29
C GLU A 85 17.30 -15.35 2.17
N GLY A 86 17.43 -14.10 2.62
CA GLY A 86 16.29 -13.21 2.80
C GLY A 86 16.67 -11.88 3.41
N ALA A 87 15.79 -10.90 3.26
CA ALA A 87 15.97 -9.54 3.75
C ALA A 87 14.72 -9.03 4.46
N TRP A 88 14.93 -8.07 5.36
CA TRP A 88 13.86 -7.28 5.97
C TRP A 88 14.08 -5.83 5.58
N LEU A 89 13.06 -5.22 4.99
CA LEU A 89 13.02 -3.78 4.76
C LEU A 89 11.89 -3.16 5.57
N PHE A 90 12.05 -1.89 5.94
CA PHE A 90 11.04 -1.18 6.70
C PHE A 90 10.95 0.28 6.28
N ASN A 91 9.73 0.74 6.03
CA ASN A 91 9.37 2.16 5.99
C ASN A 91 7.84 2.30 6.09
N TYR A 92 7.33 3.52 6.26
CA TYR A 92 5.88 3.83 6.25
C TYR A 92 5.05 3.07 7.29
N GLY A 93 5.70 2.51 8.32
CA GLY A 93 5.04 1.74 9.37
C GLY A 93 4.79 0.27 9.04
N VAL A 94 5.30 -0.25 7.91
CA VAL A 94 5.13 -1.64 7.49
C VAL A 94 6.48 -2.25 7.08
N GLY A 95 6.67 -3.54 7.39
CA GLY A 95 7.82 -4.32 6.94
C GLY A 95 7.58 -5.01 5.60
N ILE A 96 8.64 -5.17 4.81
CA ILE A 96 8.70 -6.10 3.68
C ILE A 96 9.69 -7.21 4.03
N HIS A 97 9.18 -8.44 4.12
CA HIS A 97 9.98 -9.64 4.34
C HIS A 97 10.20 -10.36 3.01
N LEU A 98 11.46 -10.37 2.55
CA LEU A 98 11.86 -11.07 1.34
C LEU A 98 12.43 -12.44 1.67
N LEU A 99 11.94 -13.47 0.98
CA LEU A 99 12.43 -14.84 1.08
C LEU A 99 12.91 -15.31 -0.28
N GLU A 100 14.18 -15.71 -0.39
CA GLU A 100 14.71 -16.22 -1.65
C GLU A 100 14.16 -17.62 -1.94
N SER A 101 13.62 -17.84 -3.15
CA SER A 101 13.21 -19.17 -3.60
C SER A 101 13.07 -19.26 -5.11
N ASP A 102 13.44 -20.42 -5.67
CA ASP A 102 13.15 -20.78 -7.07
C ASP A 102 11.64 -20.87 -7.39
N LYS A 103 10.78 -20.86 -6.36
CA LYS A 103 9.31 -20.85 -6.50
C LYS A 103 8.72 -19.45 -6.70
N ALA A 104 9.54 -18.41 -6.70
CA ALA A 104 9.09 -17.05 -7.01
C ALA A 104 8.43 -17.00 -8.40
N PRO A 105 7.46 -16.09 -8.62
CA PRO A 105 6.73 -16.03 -9.87
C PRO A 105 7.66 -15.93 -11.09
N LEU A 106 7.34 -16.68 -12.14
CA LEU A 106 8.27 -16.87 -13.27
C LEU A 106 8.22 -15.74 -14.30
N LYS A 107 7.08 -15.06 -14.44
CA LYS A 107 6.85 -14.01 -15.45
C LYS A 107 5.88 -12.97 -14.93
N LYS A 108 6.18 -11.70 -15.24
CA LYS A 108 5.25 -10.58 -15.09
C LYS A 108 4.14 -10.75 -16.12
N GLY A 109 2.89 -10.82 -15.68
CA GLY A 109 1.74 -10.71 -16.56
C GLY A 109 1.56 -9.29 -17.10
N ALA A 110 0.51 -9.06 -17.88
CA ALA A 110 0.06 -7.69 -18.13
C ALA A 110 -0.37 -7.05 -16.80
N ILE A 111 -0.13 -5.75 -16.62
CA ILE A 111 -0.56 -5.05 -15.41
C ILE A 111 -2.09 -4.99 -15.43
N ASN A 112 -2.71 -5.55 -14.40
CA ASN A 112 -4.16 -5.62 -14.25
C ASN A 112 -4.57 -5.01 -12.90
N PRO A 113 -5.12 -3.78 -12.87
CA PRO A 113 -5.55 -3.10 -11.64
C PRO A 113 -6.50 -3.88 -10.71
N LYS A 114 -7.08 -5.00 -11.20
CA LYS A 114 -8.00 -5.87 -10.44
C LYS A 114 -7.33 -7.07 -9.78
N ASP A 115 -6.03 -7.29 -9.99
CA ASP A 115 -5.30 -8.38 -9.36
C ASP A 115 -4.93 -8.02 -7.90
N ASN A 116 -4.51 -9.04 -7.13
CA ASN A 116 -4.00 -8.86 -5.77
C ASN A 116 -2.78 -7.93 -5.77
N HIS A 117 -2.81 -6.91 -4.92
CA HIS A 117 -1.72 -5.93 -4.80
C HIS A 117 -1.51 -5.50 -3.34
N ILE A 118 -0.33 -4.94 -3.09
CA ILE A 118 -0.08 -4.10 -1.92
C ILE A 118 -0.22 -2.63 -2.35
N SER A 119 -0.88 -1.83 -1.52
CA SER A 119 -1.17 -0.43 -1.84
C SER A 119 -0.48 0.51 -0.86
N PHE A 120 0.16 1.55 -1.37
CA PHE A 120 0.73 2.61 -0.57
C PHE A 120 0.07 3.95 -0.87
N GLN A 121 -0.20 4.66 0.21
CA GLN A 121 -0.69 6.02 0.15
C GLN A 121 0.40 6.98 -0.33
N CYS A 122 0.06 7.88 -1.24
CA CYS A 122 0.98 8.88 -1.76
C CYS A 122 0.40 10.29 -1.75
N SER A 123 1.27 11.27 -1.47
CA SER A 123 0.97 12.69 -1.55
C SER A 123 1.45 13.35 -2.85
N ASP A 124 2.34 12.70 -3.61
CA ASP A 124 2.96 13.23 -4.83
C ASP A 124 3.12 12.09 -5.86
N MET A 125 2.06 11.87 -6.63
CA MET A 125 2.02 10.82 -7.65
C MET A 125 3.02 11.08 -8.78
N ASP A 126 3.22 12.35 -9.14
CA ASP A 126 4.10 12.77 -10.24
C ASP A 126 5.56 12.41 -9.95
N LEU A 127 6.00 12.54 -8.70
CA LEU A 127 7.33 12.09 -8.29
C LEU A 127 7.50 10.58 -8.48
N VAL A 128 6.49 9.79 -8.16
CA VAL A 128 6.53 8.32 -8.32
C VAL A 128 6.58 7.96 -9.81
N VAL A 129 5.72 8.57 -10.64
CA VAL A 129 5.73 8.35 -12.10
C VAL A 129 7.10 8.64 -12.69
N ARG A 130 7.71 9.78 -12.36
CA ARG A 130 9.07 10.11 -12.84
C ARG A 130 10.11 9.07 -12.44
N LYS A 131 10.08 8.57 -11.20
CA LYS A 131 10.98 7.50 -10.75
C LYS A 131 10.80 6.20 -11.54
N LEU A 132 9.56 5.83 -11.86
CA LEU A 132 9.27 4.64 -12.67
C LEU A 132 9.79 4.81 -14.09
N GLU A 133 9.57 5.98 -14.71
CA GLU A 133 10.08 6.32 -16.04
C GLU A 133 11.61 6.30 -16.10
N GLU A 134 12.30 6.93 -15.12
CA GLU A 134 13.77 6.93 -15.01
C GLU A 134 14.36 5.52 -14.94
N LYS A 135 13.61 4.57 -14.37
CA LYS A 135 14.01 3.17 -14.20
C LYS A 135 13.46 2.24 -15.29
N ASN A 136 12.74 2.78 -16.28
CA ASN A 136 12.06 2.02 -17.32
C ASN A 136 11.13 0.92 -16.77
N ILE A 137 10.38 1.25 -15.71
CA ILE A 137 9.37 0.37 -15.13
C ILE A 137 8.02 0.67 -15.79
N GLU A 138 7.40 -0.35 -16.37
CA GLU A 138 6.05 -0.24 -16.95
C GLU A 138 5.01 -0.02 -15.84
N TYR A 139 4.04 0.85 -16.11
CA TYR A 139 2.95 1.16 -15.20
C TYR A 139 1.65 1.45 -15.95
N VAL A 140 0.53 1.35 -15.25
CA VAL A 140 -0.79 1.81 -15.71
C VAL A 140 -1.42 2.71 -14.65
N THR A 141 -2.29 3.63 -15.07
CA THR A 141 -3.03 4.51 -14.15
C THR A 141 -4.52 4.26 -14.27
N ALA A 142 -5.23 4.48 -13.16
CA ALA A 142 -6.68 4.48 -13.09
C ALA A 142 -7.17 5.68 -12.27
N VAL A 143 -8.42 6.06 -12.47
CA VAL A 143 -9.07 7.15 -11.74
C VAL A 143 -10.42 6.67 -11.23
N VAL A 144 -10.66 6.88 -9.94
CA VAL A 144 -11.95 6.63 -9.29
C VAL A 144 -12.59 7.98 -8.96
N GLU A 145 -13.86 8.14 -9.32
CA GLU A 145 -14.64 9.33 -9.01
C GLU A 145 -15.86 8.95 -8.16
N GLU A 146 -15.96 9.53 -6.97
CA GLU A 146 -17.10 9.29 -6.07
C GLU A 146 -17.44 10.58 -5.32
N GLY A 147 -18.71 10.98 -5.35
CA GLY A 147 -19.17 12.16 -4.60
C GLY A 147 -18.47 13.47 -4.94
N GLY A 148 -17.91 13.60 -6.17
CA GLY A 148 -17.11 14.75 -6.59
C GLY A 148 -15.66 14.75 -6.09
N ILE A 149 -15.21 13.65 -5.48
CA ILE A 149 -13.83 13.39 -5.09
C ILE A 149 -13.19 12.52 -6.17
N THR A 150 -11.97 12.87 -6.56
CA THR A 150 -11.16 12.10 -7.51
C THR A 150 -10.02 11.42 -6.75
N VAL A 151 -9.85 10.13 -7.00
CA VAL A 151 -8.72 9.33 -6.54
C VAL A 151 -7.93 8.82 -7.74
N ASP A 152 -6.63 9.07 -7.71
CA ASP A 152 -5.68 8.57 -8.69
C ASP A 152 -5.02 7.31 -8.15
N GLN A 153 -4.91 6.31 -9.02
CA GLN A 153 -4.25 5.05 -8.76
C GLN A 153 -3.18 4.81 -9.83
N LEU A 154 -2.06 4.23 -9.41
CA LEU A 154 -0.91 3.90 -10.24
C LEU A 154 -0.48 2.48 -9.91
N PHE A 155 -0.44 1.60 -10.90
CA PHE A 155 -0.11 0.19 -10.73
C PHE A 155 1.13 -0.19 -11.53
N PHE A 156 2.01 -0.97 -10.92
CA PHE A 156 3.21 -1.52 -11.56
C PHE A 156 3.63 -2.82 -10.86
N HIS A 157 4.59 -3.52 -11.46
CA HIS A 157 5.16 -4.73 -10.90
C HIS A 157 6.51 -4.48 -10.24
N ASP A 158 6.77 -5.18 -9.15
CA ASP A 158 8.10 -5.37 -8.61
C ASP A 158 8.98 -6.28 -9.52
N PRO A 159 10.23 -6.60 -9.17
CA PRO A 159 11.10 -7.44 -9.99
C PRO A 159 10.53 -8.84 -10.26
N ASP A 160 9.80 -9.41 -9.31
CA ASP A 160 9.25 -10.77 -9.38
C ASP A 160 7.82 -10.81 -9.94
N GLY A 161 7.17 -9.66 -10.15
CA GLY A 161 5.83 -9.56 -10.73
C GLY A 161 4.71 -9.36 -9.72
N TYR A 162 5.02 -9.09 -8.45
CA TYR A 162 4.02 -8.68 -7.47
C TYR A 162 3.53 -7.27 -7.79
N MET A 163 2.21 -7.09 -7.72
CA MET A 163 1.59 -5.81 -8.05
C MET A 163 1.67 -4.85 -6.87
N VAL A 164 2.13 -3.64 -7.19
CA VAL A 164 2.18 -2.50 -6.29
C VAL A 164 1.22 -1.45 -6.80
N GLU A 165 0.33 -1.00 -5.94
CA GLU A 165 -0.51 0.17 -6.16
C GLU A 165 0.06 1.35 -5.37
N ILE A 166 0.03 2.52 -5.99
CA ILE A 166 0.20 3.80 -5.34
C ILE A 166 -1.09 4.58 -5.54
N CYS A 167 -1.72 5.04 -4.45
CA CYS A 167 -2.97 5.79 -4.55
C CYS A 167 -3.06 6.96 -3.57
N ASN A 168 -3.95 7.90 -3.86
CA ASN A 168 -4.38 8.94 -2.92
C ASN A 168 -5.78 8.60 -2.32
N CYS A 169 -6.05 7.31 -2.09
CA CYS A 169 -7.33 6.79 -1.63
C CYS A 169 -7.87 7.40 -0.32
N GLN A 170 -7.00 7.99 0.52
CA GLN A 170 -7.40 8.72 1.72
C GLN A 170 -8.36 9.89 1.46
N ASN A 171 -8.45 10.35 0.21
CA ASN A 171 -9.36 11.40 -0.18
C ASN A 171 -10.82 10.94 -0.05
N LEU A 172 -11.09 9.63 -0.19
CA LEU A 172 -12.42 9.07 -0.04
C LEU A 172 -12.76 8.81 1.44
N PRO A 173 -14.00 9.12 1.87
CA PRO A 173 -14.43 8.83 3.23
C PRO A 173 -14.63 7.32 3.43
N VAL A 174 -14.04 6.76 4.48
CA VAL A 174 -14.29 5.36 4.87
C VAL A 174 -15.58 5.29 5.69
N LEU A 175 -16.67 4.83 5.07
CA LEU A 175 -17.98 4.72 5.68
C LEU A 175 -18.31 3.24 5.97
N PRO A 176 -18.50 2.82 7.24
CA PRO A 176 -18.86 1.44 7.54
C PRO A 176 -20.28 1.13 7.08
N LEU A 177 -20.44 0.01 6.35
CA LEU A 177 -21.74 -0.45 5.86
C LEU A 177 -22.53 -1.26 6.91
N SER A 178 -21.95 -1.50 8.09
CA SER A 178 -22.61 -2.14 9.22
C SER A 178 -22.40 -1.33 10.50
N SER A 179 -23.21 -1.58 11.53
CA SER A 179 -23.22 -0.83 12.79
C SER A 179 -21.98 -1.01 13.69
N CYS A 180 -20.94 -1.71 13.21
CA CYS A 180 -19.69 -1.90 13.94
C CYS A 180 -18.76 -0.67 13.80
N PRO A 181 -18.32 -0.04 14.91
CA PRO A 181 -17.38 1.08 14.84
C PRO A 181 -16.03 0.69 14.24
N LEU A 182 -15.51 1.51 13.33
CA LEU A 182 -14.17 1.36 12.77
C LEU A 182 -13.11 1.71 13.83
N LYS A 183 -12.06 0.89 13.93
CA LYS A 183 -10.86 1.23 14.69
C LYS A 183 -9.97 2.13 13.84
N LEU A 184 -10.11 3.44 13.99
CA LEU A 184 -9.21 4.40 13.38
C LEU A 184 -7.92 4.53 14.21
N PRO A 185 -6.74 4.67 13.58
CA PRO A 185 -5.52 5.02 14.30
C PRO A 185 -5.75 6.29 15.11
N LYS A 186 -5.48 6.25 16.42
CA LYS A 186 -5.54 7.45 17.25
C LYS A 186 -4.42 8.39 16.80
N ALA A 187 -4.77 9.55 16.24
CA ALA A 187 -3.81 10.63 16.12
C ALA A 187 -3.37 11.02 17.53
N ASN A 188 -2.10 10.81 17.87
CA ASN A 188 -1.54 11.34 19.11
C ASN A 188 -1.50 12.87 18.99
N GLY A 189 -2.48 13.53 19.59
CA GLY A 189 -2.53 14.99 19.64
C GLY A 189 -3.44 15.47 20.77
N ASN A 190 -2.83 15.86 21.88
CA ASN A 190 -3.40 16.95 22.67
C ASN A 190 -3.30 18.22 21.82
N LEU A 191 -4.34 18.53 21.05
CA LEU A 191 -4.62 19.86 20.53
C LEU A 191 -6.14 20.06 20.46
N PRO A 192 -6.67 21.24 20.88
CA PRO A 192 -8.10 21.48 20.96
C PRO A 192 -8.72 21.51 19.55
N SER A 193 -9.91 20.92 19.39
CA SER A 193 -10.66 20.99 18.14
C SER A 193 -10.86 22.44 17.69
N PRO A 194 -10.60 22.77 16.41
CA PRO A 194 -11.19 23.96 15.83
C PRO A 194 -12.62 23.63 15.39
N ALA A 195 -13.56 24.41 15.88
CA ALA A 195 -14.89 24.50 15.32
C ALA A 195 -14.82 24.76 13.80
N THR A 196 -15.71 24.09 13.06
CA THR A 196 -16.04 24.35 11.65
C THR A 196 -16.11 25.84 11.33
N TYR A 197 -15.32 26.34 10.38
CA TYR A 197 -15.66 27.46 9.48
C TYR A 197 -14.68 27.51 8.29
N TYR A 198 -15.22 27.78 7.10
CA TYR A 198 -14.52 27.95 5.82
C TYR A 198 -13.22 28.78 5.89
N GLY A 199 -12.14 28.33 5.24
CA GLY A 199 -10.98 29.19 4.93
C GLY A 199 -9.68 28.46 4.59
N LYS A 200 -9.10 28.79 3.42
CA LYS A 200 -7.78 28.34 2.93
C LYS A 200 -6.65 28.49 3.97
N ARG A 201 -5.81 27.46 4.14
CA ARG A 201 -4.35 27.45 3.84
C ARG A 201 -3.65 26.22 4.45
N SER A 202 -2.74 25.67 3.64
CA SER A 202 -1.46 25.02 3.97
C SER A 202 -1.32 24.42 5.36
N TRP A 203 -1.15 23.10 5.45
CA TRP A 203 -0.60 22.49 6.66
C TRP A 203 0.42 21.40 6.33
N GLU A 204 1.54 21.56 7.02
CA GLU A 204 2.76 20.80 6.94
C GLU A 204 2.61 19.39 7.50
N MET A 205 3.57 18.59 7.05
CA MET A 205 3.78 17.16 7.22
C MET A 205 3.96 16.73 8.69
N ALA A 206 3.31 15.62 9.06
CA ALA A 206 3.64 14.86 10.26
C ALA A 206 3.68 13.35 9.92
N CYS A 207 4.89 12.86 9.61
CA CYS A 207 5.17 11.46 9.31
C CYS A 207 5.18 10.60 10.59
N SER A 208 4.27 9.62 10.66
CA SER A 208 4.44 8.19 11.03
C SER A 208 5.47 7.71 12.10
N GLY A 209 5.97 8.56 13.00
CA GLY A 209 7.05 8.19 13.94
C GLY A 209 6.73 7.10 14.98
N GLY A 210 5.46 6.90 15.35
CA GLY A 210 5.10 6.03 16.49
C GLY A 210 5.27 4.52 16.25
N VAL A 211 4.92 4.04 15.05
CA VAL A 211 4.99 2.60 14.72
C VAL A 211 6.40 2.16 14.33
N ALA A 212 7.18 3.08 13.75
CA ALA A 212 8.58 2.84 13.40
C ALA A 212 9.45 2.66 14.66
N SER A 213 9.19 3.46 15.73
CA SER A 213 9.93 3.34 17.00
C SER A 213 9.74 1.95 17.63
N LEU A 214 8.51 1.42 17.64
CA LEU A 214 8.22 0.14 18.29
C LEU A 214 8.88 -1.06 17.60
N MET A 215 8.98 -1.05 16.25
CA MET A 215 9.69 -2.11 15.53
C MET A 215 11.21 -1.99 15.69
N MET A 216 11.75 -0.77 15.70
CA MET A 216 13.17 -0.56 16.00
C MET A 216 13.51 -0.96 17.44
N GLU A 217 12.64 -0.69 18.41
CA GLU A 217 12.82 -1.10 19.81
C GLU A 217 12.81 -2.64 19.95
N ASN A 218 11.87 -3.35 19.32
CA ASN A 218 11.84 -4.81 19.35
C ASN A 218 13.09 -5.46 18.70
N LEU A 219 13.65 -4.85 17.65
CA LEU A 219 14.90 -5.33 17.02
C LEU A 219 16.13 -5.10 17.90
N VAL A 220 16.12 -4.09 18.77
CA VAL A 220 17.23 -3.78 19.68
C VAL A 220 17.17 -4.63 20.96
N VAL A 221 15.98 -4.97 21.44
CA VAL A 221 15.81 -5.82 22.63
C VAL A 221 16.41 -7.22 22.43
N ASP A 222 16.35 -7.78 21.21
CA ASP A 222 17.00 -9.07 20.87
C ASP A 222 18.54 -9.04 20.92
N MET A 223 19.18 -7.88 21.14
CA MET A 223 20.64 -7.76 21.20
C MET A 223 21.19 -7.76 22.63
N MET A 224 20.35 -7.70 23.66
CA MET A 224 20.81 -7.65 25.07
C MET A 224 20.75 -8.99 25.82
N ASP A 225 20.15 -10.04 25.26
CA ASP A 225 19.99 -11.35 25.92
C ASP A 225 20.91 -12.48 25.40
N ILE A 226 22.01 -12.15 24.71
CA ILE A 226 23.05 -13.14 24.36
C ILE A 226 24.41 -12.65 24.89
N SER A 227 24.56 -12.74 26.21
CA SER A 227 25.87 -12.75 26.87
C SER A 227 25.78 -13.69 28.07
N ILE A 228 26.13 -14.96 27.82
CA ILE A 228 26.67 -15.88 28.83
C ILE A 228 28.13 -16.11 28.43
#